data_AF-H9FDL6-F1
#
_entry.id   AF-H9FDL6-F1
#
_cell.length_a   1.000
_cell.length_b   1.000
_cell.length_c   1.000
_cell.angle_alpha   90.00
_cell.angle_beta   90.00
_cell.angle_gamma   90.00
#
_symmetry.space_group_name_H-M   'P 1'
#
loop_
_entity.id
_entity.type
_entity.pdbx_description
1 polymer ?
#
loop_
_entity_poly.entity_id
_entity_poly.type
_entity_poly.pdbx_seq_one_letter_code
_entity_poly.pdbx_strand_id
1 'polypeptide(L)'
;LKKAVAQQPEGLRTLAEGFPGSEAASSWAQALQEVEESSRPYLQEVQRYETYRWIVGCVLCSVVLLVALCNLLGLNLGIWGLSAREDPSQPEAKGEAGAHFLMAGVGLSFLFAAPLILLVFATFLVGGNVQTLVCQSWESGELFEFADTPGNLPPSMNPSHLLGLRKNISIHQAYRQCKEGAALWTVLQ
;
A
#
# COMPACT_ATOMS: atom_id res chain seq x y z
N LEU A 1 5.59 12.01 -18.16
CA LEU A 1 4.23 11.44 -18.29
C LEU A 1 3.14 12.47 -18.61
N LYS A 2 2.88 13.51 -17.79
CA LYS A 2 1.84 14.53 -18.08
C LYS A 2 1.92 15.20 -19.45
N LYS A 3 3.13 15.45 -19.98
CA LYS A 3 3.33 16.02 -21.33
C LYS A 3 3.05 15.03 -22.47
N ALA A 4 3.11 13.73 -22.22
CA ALA A 4 2.80 12.69 -23.22
C ALA A 4 1.28 12.42 -23.32
N VAL A 5 0.52 12.72 -22.26
CA VAL A 5 -0.95 12.60 -22.24
C VAL A 5 -1.65 13.80 -22.93
N ALA A 6 -0.97 14.95 -23.01
CA ALA A 6 -1.50 16.15 -23.67
C ALA A 6 -1.48 16.06 -25.21
N GLN A 7 -0.74 15.10 -25.77
CA GLN A 7 -0.69 14.84 -27.19
C GLN A 7 -1.73 13.77 -27.53
N GLN A 8 -3.00 14.18 -27.53
CA GLN A 8 -4.13 13.34 -27.98
C GLN A 8 -3.94 13.02 -29.46
N PRO A 9 -3.75 11.75 -29.86
CA PRO A 9 -3.71 11.38 -31.26
C PRO A 9 -5.11 11.59 -31.86
N GLU A 10 -5.21 12.23 -33.03
CA GLU A 10 -6.46 12.39 -33.79
C GLU A 10 -7.24 11.06 -33.95
N GLY A 11 -6.54 9.92 -33.94
CA GLY A 11 -7.15 8.57 -33.99
C GLY A 11 -7.95 8.16 -32.75
N LEU A 12 -7.75 8.79 -31.60
CA LEU A 12 -8.53 8.53 -30.38
C LEU A 12 -9.92 9.19 -30.45
N ARG A 13 -10.03 10.34 -31.14
CA ARG A 13 -11.30 11.00 -31.42
C ARG A 13 -12.17 10.17 -32.37
N THR A 14 -11.57 9.62 -33.43
CA THR A 14 -12.32 8.79 -34.39
C THR A 14 -12.74 7.44 -33.80
N LEU A 15 -11.96 6.86 -32.87
CA LEU A 15 -12.36 5.70 -32.09
C LEU A 15 -13.52 6.03 -31.13
N ALA A 16 -13.55 7.22 -30.54
CA ALA A 16 -14.64 7.67 -29.68
C ALA A 16 -15.94 7.94 -30.46
N GLU A 17 -15.85 8.46 -31.69
CA GLU A 17 -17.00 8.72 -32.56
C GLU A 17 -17.63 7.44 -33.14
N GLY A 18 -16.89 6.33 -33.20
CA GLY A 18 -17.37 5.03 -33.66
C GLY A 18 -18.15 4.21 -32.62
N PHE A 19 -18.27 4.68 -31.37
CA PHE A 19 -19.01 3.96 -30.34
C PHE A 19 -20.53 4.14 -30.53
N PRO A 20 -21.32 3.04 -30.58
CA PRO A 20 -22.78 3.14 -30.68
C PRO A 20 -23.33 3.65 -29.33
N GLY A 21 -23.57 4.97 -29.24
CA GLY A 21 -24.14 5.64 -28.06
C GLY A 21 -23.36 6.86 -27.56
N SER A 22 -23.06 7.83 -28.44
CA SER A 22 -22.26 9.02 -28.11
C SER A 22 -22.83 9.87 -26.95
N GLU A 23 -24.16 9.94 -26.79
CA GLU A 23 -24.81 10.61 -25.64
C GLU A 23 -24.67 9.84 -24.32
N ALA A 24 -24.66 8.51 -24.39
CA ALA A 24 -24.37 7.69 -23.21
C ALA A 24 -22.89 7.85 -22.83
N ALA A 25 -21.98 7.79 -23.81
CA ALA A 25 -20.54 7.97 -23.60
C ALA A 25 -20.19 9.33 -22.98
N SER A 26 -20.86 10.41 -23.39
CA SER A 26 -20.66 11.73 -22.77
C SER A 26 -21.19 11.80 -21.33
N SER A 27 -22.34 11.16 -21.05
CA SER A 27 -22.89 11.04 -19.69
C SER A 27 -21.96 10.21 -18.77
N TRP A 28 -21.40 9.11 -19.29
CA TRP A 28 -20.41 8.29 -18.58
C TRP A 28 -19.09 9.05 -18.34
N ALA A 29 -18.63 9.82 -19.33
CA ALA A 29 -17.43 10.65 -19.18
C ALA A 29 -17.61 11.69 -18.06
N GLN A 30 -18.78 12.32 -17.97
CA GLN A 30 -19.11 13.25 -16.89
C GLN A 30 -19.16 12.55 -15.52
N ALA A 31 -19.85 11.40 -15.42
CA ALA A 31 -19.93 10.63 -14.18
C ALA A 31 -18.55 10.13 -13.70
N LEU A 32 -17.70 9.66 -14.63
CA LEU A 32 -16.32 9.27 -14.33
C LEU A 32 -15.48 10.47 -13.85
N GLN A 33 -15.69 11.64 -14.43
CA GLN A 33 -14.95 12.84 -14.07
C GLN A 33 -15.36 13.35 -12.66
N GLU A 34 -16.64 13.28 -12.31
CA GLU A 34 -17.14 13.57 -10.95
C GLU A 34 -16.61 12.57 -9.92
N VAL A 35 -16.59 11.27 -10.25
CA VAL A 35 -16.02 10.23 -9.39
C VAL A 35 -14.50 10.40 -9.23
N GLU A 36 -13.79 10.76 -10.31
CA GLU A 36 -12.36 11.08 -10.24
C GLU A 36 -12.12 12.28 -9.32
N GLU A 37 -12.91 13.35 -9.45
CA GLU A 37 -12.75 14.55 -8.62
C GLU A 37 -13.09 14.30 -7.14
N SER A 38 -14.13 13.50 -6.86
CA SER A 38 -14.49 13.04 -5.52
C SER A 38 -13.44 12.10 -4.91
N SER A 39 -12.70 11.35 -5.74
CA SER A 39 -11.63 10.44 -5.28
C SER A 39 -10.26 11.11 -5.14
N ARG A 40 -10.02 12.28 -5.76
CA ARG A 40 -8.78 13.07 -5.58
C ARG A 40 -8.36 13.27 -4.10
N PRO A 41 -9.24 13.65 -3.16
CA PRO A 41 -8.83 13.79 -1.75
C PRO A 41 -8.34 12.47 -1.14
N TYR A 42 -8.96 11.34 -1.49
CA TYR A 42 -8.49 10.02 -1.06
C TYR A 42 -7.13 9.67 -1.66
N LEU A 43 -6.92 9.95 -2.95
CA LEU A 43 -5.62 9.78 -3.61
C LEU A 43 -4.50 10.60 -2.95
N GLN A 44 -4.80 11.83 -2.54
CA GLN A 44 -3.83 12.67 -1.81
C GLN A 44 -3.50 12.12 -0.42
N GLU A 45 -4.50 11.60 0.29
CA GLU A 45 -4.30 10.93 1.59
C GLU A 45 -3.43 9.67 1.44
N VAL A 46 -3.70 8.85 0.42
CA VAL A 46 -2.92 7.63 0.11
C VAL A 46 -1.48 7.98 -0.24
N GLN A 47 -1.26 9.04 -1.02
CA GLN A 47 0.09 9.47 -1.39
C GLN A 47 0.88 9.99 -0.18
N ARG A 48 0.21 10.68 0.76
CA ARG A 48 0.82 11.09 2.02
C ARG A 48 1.15 9.87 2.90
N TYR A 49 0.25 8.91 3.00
CA TYR A 49 0.50 7.65 3.69
C TYR A 49 1.69 6.87 3.10
N GLU A 50 1.78 6.78 1.77
CA GLU A 50 2.94 6.21 1.06
C GLU A 50 4.25 6.90 1.46
N THR A 51 4.25 8.22 1.52
CA THR A 51 5.43 9.00 1.89
C THR A 51 5.87 8.68 3.32
N TYR A 52 4.92 8.64 4.27
CA TYR A 52 5.22 8.23 5.65
C TYR A 52 5.74 6.80 5.74
N ARG A 53 5.11 5.87 5.03
CA ARG A 53 5.53 4.46 4.97
C ARG A 53 6.96 4.32 4.42
N TRP A 54 7.31 5.10 3.40
CA TRP A 54 8.66 5.14 2.84
C TRP A 54 9.68 5.69 3.86
N ILE A 55 9.39 6.82 4.50
CA ILE A 55 10.27 7.42 5.52
C ILE A 55 10.50 6.45 6.68
N VAL A 56 9.43 5.85 7.23
CA VAL A 56 9.51 4.87 8.31
C VAL A 56 10.38 3.68 7.87
N GLY A 57 10.15 3.15 6.66
CA GLY A 57 10.98 2.07 6.10
C GLY A 57 12.47 2.43 6.01
N CYS A 58 12.80 3.63 5.53
CA CYS A 58 14.18 4.11 5.49
C CYS A 58 14.81 4.20 6.88
N VAL A 59 14.11 4.81 7.85
CA VAL A 59 14.60 4.94 9.23
C VAL A 59 14.83 3.57 9.86
N LEU A 60 13.87 2.65 9.74
CA LEU A 60 13.99 1.29 10.27
C LEU A 60 15.17 0.55 9.66
N CYS A 61 15.35 0.64 8.34
CA CYS A 61 16.48 0.04 7.64
C CYS A 61 17.82 0.62 8.13
N SER A 62 17.92 1.94 8.26
CA SER A 62 19.12 2.61 8.77
C SER A 62 19.47 2.19 10.19
N VAL A 63 18.48 2.04 11.08
CA VAL A 63 18.70 1.56 12.46
C VAL A 63 19.25 0.14 12.47
N VAL A 64 18.65 -0.77 11.69
CA VAL A 64 19.11 -2.16 11.60
C VAL A 64 20.53 -2.24 11.05
N LEU A 65 20.84 -1.47 10.00
CA LEU A 65 22.18 -1.39 9.43
C LEU A 65 23.19 -0.82 10.44
N LEU A 66 22.82 0.22 11.18
CA LEU A 66 23.68 0.80 12.21
C LEU A 66 24.03 -0.23 13.29
N VAL A 67 23.04 -0.97 13.79
CA VAL A 67 23.26 -2.06 14.77
C VAL A 67 24.19 -3.12 14.19
N ALA A 68 23.96 -3.55 12.94
CA ALA A 68 24.82 -4.53 12.27
C ALA A 68 26.26 -4.00 12.11
N LEU A 69 26.44 -2.74 11.74
CA LEU A 69 27.76 -2.10 11.63
C LEU A 69 28.47 -2.01 12.97
N CYS A 70 27.79 -1.62 14.05
CA CYS A 70 28.36 -1.62 15.40
C CYS A 70 28.84 -3.01 15.80
N ASN A 71 28.05 -4.04 15.53
CA ASN A 71 28.43 -5.43 15.83
C ASN A 71 29.61 -5.91 14.98
N LEU A 72 29.62 -5.61 13.68
CA LEU A 72 30.73 -5.97 12.78
C LEU A 72 32.03 -5.26 13.17
N LEU A 73 31.99 -3.96 13.38
CA LEU A 73 33.16 -3.18 13.80
C LEU A 73 33.63 -3.63 15.18
N GLY A 74 32.71 -3.84 16.12
CA GLY A 74 32.99 -4.33 17.46
C GLY A 74 33.68 -5.69 17.45
N LEU A 75 33.20 -6.63 16.62
CA LEU A 75 33.79 -7.95 16.49
C LEU A 75 35.18 -7.91 15.82
N ASN A 76 35.33 -7.15 14.73
CA ASN A 76 36.61 -7.03 14.02
C ASN A 76 37.68 -6.35 14.89
N LEU A 77 37.34 -5.25 15.56
CA LEU A 77 38.24 -4.54 16.48
C LEU A 77 38.53 -5.37 17.73
N GLY A 78 37.54 -6.13 18.23
CA GLY A 78 37.73 -7.06 19.33
C GLY A 78 38.71 -8.18 18.99
N ILE A 79 38.54 -8.84 17.83
CA ILE A 79 39.46 -9.89 17.35
C ILE A 79 40.86 -9.32 17.11
N TRP A 80 40.96 -8.16 16.44
CA TRP A 80 42.26 -7.50 16.23
C TRP A 80 42.93 -7.16 17.57
N GLY A 81 42.19 -6.56 18.51
CA GLY A 81 42.70 -6.19 19.81
C GLY A 81 43.15 -7.39 20.64
N LEU A 82 42.48 -8.54 20.51
CA LEU A 82 42.93 -9.79 21.12
C LEU A 82 44.18 -10.37 20.45
N SER A 83 44.28 -10.30 19.12
CA SER A 83 45.44 -10.80 18.36
C SER A 83 46.69 -9.93 18.50
N ALA A 84 46.54 -8.62 18.72
CA ALA A 84 47.65 -7.69 18.90
C ALA A 84 48.17 -7.64 20.34
N ARG A 85 47.51 -8.34 21.28
CA ARG A 85 47.81 -8.27 22.70
C ARG A 85 49.08 -9.05 23.04
N GLU A 86 50.17 -8.34 23.31
CA GLU A 86 51.44 -8.92 23.77
C GLU A 86 51.41 -9.33 25.25
N ASP A 87 50.65 -8.60 26.09
CA ASP A 87 50.57 -8.85 27.53
C ASP A 87 49.10 -8.89 28.02
N PRO A 88 48.60 -10.03 28.55
CA PRO A 88 47.21 -10.17 29.01
C PRO A 88 46.85 -9.31 30.23
N SER A 89 47.83 -8.61 30.80
CA SER A 89 47.66 -7.67 31.92
C SER A 89 47.38 -6.23 31.50
N GLN A 90 47.71 -5.84 30.25
CA GLN A 90 47.53 -4.47 29.76
C GLN A 90 46.31 -4.35 28.83
N PRO A 91 45.54 -3.24 28.92
CA PRO A 91 44.42 -2.98 28.02
C PRO A 91 44.92 -2.54 26.65
N GLU A 92 44.41 -3.19 25.60
CA GLU A 92 44.65 -2.84 24.20
C GLU A 92 43.56 -1.88 23.71
N ALA A 93 43.94 -0.67 23.29
CA ALA A 93 43.00 0.40 22.92
C ALA A 93 42.01 -0.01 21.80
N LYS A 94 42.45 -0.87 20.86
CA LYS A 94 41.60 -1.40 19.79
C LYS A 94 40.55 -2.39 20.32
N GLY A 95 40.92 -3.22 21.30
CA GLY A 95 40.01 -4.16 21.94
C GLY A 95 38.97 -3.44 22.79
N GLU A 96 39.38 -2.40 23.52
CA GLU A 96 38.47 -1.55 24.30
C GLU A 96 37.45 -0.82 23.41
N ALA A 97 37.91 -0.24 22.30
CA ALA A 97 37.02 0.34 21.29
C ALA A 97 36.05 -0.69 20.72
N GLY A 98 36.51 -1.90 20.42
CA GLY A 98 35.66 -3.01 19.97
C GLY A 98 34.58 -3.38 20.98
N ALA A 99 34.93 -3.47 22.27
CA ALA A 99 33.99 -3.72 23.35
C ALA A 99 32.92 -2.62 23.47
N HIS A 100 33.32 -1.35 23.35
CA HIS A 100 32.37 -0.23 23.33
C HIS A 100 31.39 -0.30 22.14
N PHE A 101 31.85 -0.66 20.95
CA PHE A 101 30.97 -0.84 19.78
C PHE A 101 29.99 -2.01 19.97
N LEU A 102 30.41 -3.12 20.56
CA LEU A 102 29.52 -4.25 20.90
C LEU A 102 28.48 -3.84 21.95
N MET A 103 28.89 -3.14 23.01
CA MET A 103 27.98 -2.64 24.04
C MET A 103 26.97 -1.63 23.46
N ALA A 104 27.41 -0.76 22.55
CA ALA A 104 26.51 0.14 21.83
C ALA A 104 25.52 -0.63 20.93
N GLY A 105 25.98 -1.65 20.21
CA GLY A 105 25.13 -2.51 19.38
C GLY A 105 24.02 -3.22 20.18
N VAL A 106 24.37 -3.78 21.34
CA VAL A 106 23.39 -4.41 22.26
C VAL A 106 22.42 -3.37 22.81
N GLY A 107 22.92 -2.20 23.25
CA GLY A 107 22.09 -1.13 23.78
C GLY A 107 21.06 -0.62 22.76
N LEU A 108 21.49 -0.37 21.52
CA LEU A 108 20.61 0.01 20.42
C LEU A 108 19.60 -1.10 20.08
N SER A 109 20.03 -2.36 20.08
CA SER A 109 19.12 -3.49 19.82
C SER A 109 18.00 -3.55 20.85
N PHE A 110 18.32 -3.39 22.13
CA PHE A 110 17.31 -3.39 23.20
C PHE A 110 16.39 -2.17 23.12
N LEU A 111 16.95 -0.99 22.84
CA LEU A 111 16.20 0.25 22.68
C LEU A 111 15.16 0.16 21.57
N PHE A 112 15.51 -0.43 20.43
CA PHE A 112 14.62 -0.52 19.27
C PHE A 112 13.79 -1.81 19.22
N ALA A 113 14.08 -2.83 20.02
CA ALA A 113 13.33 -4.09 20.02
C ALA A 113 11.84 -3.89 20.33
N ALA A 114 11.51 -3.22 21.43
CA ALA A 114 10.12 -3.01 21.84
C ALA A 114 9.28 -2.24 20.78
N PRO A 115 9.71 -1.08 20.26
CA PRO A 115 8.94 -0.37 19.25
C PRO A 115 8.85 -1.16 17.92
N LEU A 116 9.89 -1.89 17.52
CA LEU A 116 9.86 -2.76 16.35
C LEU A 116 8.81 -3.88 16.49
N ILE A 117 8.80 -4.56 17.63
CA ILE A 117 7.83 -5.63 17.92
C ILE A 117 6.41 -5.06 17.87
N LEU A 118 6.17 -3.92 18.53
CA LEU A 118 4.86 -3.28 18.54
C LEU A 118 4.40 -2.87 17.14
N LEU A 119 5.30 -2.30 16.33
CA LEU A 119 5.01 -1.89 14.95
C LEU A 119 4.64 -3.10 14.08
N VAL A 120 5.43 -4.18 14.14
CA VAL A 120 5.18 -5.40 13.37
C VAL A 120 3.84 -6.03 13.81
N PHE A 121 3.60 -6.10 15.12
CA PHE A 121 2.36 -6.64 15.66
C PHE A 121 1.13 -5.84 15.22
N ALA A 122 1.19 -4.51 15.32
CA ALA A 122 0.09 -3.65 14.87
C ALA A 122 -0.17 -3.79 13.36
N THR A 123 0.89 -3.83 12.55
CA THR A 123 0.77 -4.02 11.10
C THR A 123 0.19 -5.38 10.75
N PHE A 124 0.57 -6.43 11.48
CA PHE A 124 0.04 -7.77 11.29
C PHE A 124 -1.43 -7.87 11.72
N LEU A 125 -1.80 -7.25 12.84
CA LEU A 125 -3.21 -7.19 13.26
C LEU A 125 -4.04 -6.47 12.19
N VAL A 126 -3.67 -5.26 11.79
CA VAL A 126 -4.44 -4.51 10.79
C VAL A 126 -4.45 -5.24 9.45
N GLY A 127 -3.29 -5.65 8.94
CA GLY A 127 -3.17 -6.32 7.65
C GLY A 127 -3.86 -7.68 7.60
N GLY A 128 -3.73 -8.49 8.65
CA GLY A 128 -4.39 -9.79 8.75
C GLY A 128 -5.91 -9.67 8.81
N ASN A 129 -6.43 -8.72 9.59
CA ASN A 129 -7.87 -8.44 9.63
C ASN A 129 -8.38 -7.93 8.28
N VAL A 130 -7.67 -7.02 7.61
CA VAL A 130 -8.05 -6.56 6.26
C VAL A 130 -8.05 -7.72 5.26
N GLN A 131 -7.05 -8.60 5.32
CA GLN A 131 -6.98 -9.75 4.43
C GLN A 131 -8.20 -10.69 4.62
N THR A 132 -8.54 -11.03 5.87
CA THR A 132 -9.62 -11.98 6.16
C THR A 132 -11.01 -11.36 6.02
N LEU A 133 -11.24 -10.15 6.54
CA LEU A 133 -12.58 -9.53 6.54
C LEU A 133 -12.93 -8.81 5.23
N VAL A 134 -11.92 -8.30 4.49
CA VAL A 134 -12.17 -7.49 3.30
C VAL A 134 -11.74 -8.23 2.04
N CYS A 135 -10.46 -8.60 1.91
CA CYS A 135 -9.95 -9.19 0.67
C CYS A 135 -10.58 -10.56 0.38
N GLN A 136 -10.68 -11.42 1.38
CA GLN A 136 -11.25 -12.76 1.21
C GLN A 136 -12.77 -12.71 0.97
N SER A 137 -13.50 -11.86 1.70
CA SER A 137 -14.95 -11.64 1.49
C SER A 137 -15.27 -10.96 0.16
N TRP A 138 -14.34 -10.15 -0.38
CA TRP A 138 -14.44 -9.58 -1.71
C TRP A 138 -14.22 -10.65 -2.80
N GLU A 139 -13.22 -11.52 -2.62
CA GLU A 139 -12.96 -12.61 -3.56
C GLU A 139 -14.08 -13.65 -3.58
N SER A 140 -14.64 -14.00 -2.40
CA SER A 140 -15.76 -14.93 -2.27
C SER A 140 -17.08 -14.38 -2.80
N GLY A 141 -17.20 -13.06 -2.97
CA GLY A 141 -18.41 -12.39 -3.41
C GLY A 141 -19.42 -12.10 -2.29
N GLU A 142 -19.18 -12.59 -1.07
CA GLU A 142 -20.06 -12.42 0.09
C GLU A 142 -20.22 -10.94 0.47
N LEU A 143 -19.18 -10.12 0.27
CA LEU A 143 -19.24 -8.69 0.53
C LEU A 143 -20.24 -7.98 -0.41
N PHE A 144 -20.31 -8.43 -1.66
CA PHE A 144 -21.25 -7.89 -2.65
C PHE A 144 -22.67 -8.39 -2.41
N GLU A 145 -22.84 -9.64 -1.98
CA GLU A 145 -24.14 -10.19 -1.58
C GLU A 145 -24.72 -9.45 -0.36
N PHE A 146 -23.88 -9.14 0.63
CA PHE A 146 -24.26 -8.29 1.76
C PHE A 146 -24.62 -6.87 1.34
N ALA A 147 -23.89 -6.30 0.36
CA ALA A 147 -24.14 -4.95 -0.14
C ALA A 147 -25.39 -4.85 -1.03
N ASP A 148 -25.71 -5.89 -1.79
CA ASP A 148 -26.91 -5.98 -2.62
C ASP A 148 -28.18 -6.27 -1.77
N THR A 149 -28.02 -6.63 -0.48
CA THR A 149 -29.15 -6.89 0.43
C THR A 149 -29.86 -5.59 0.83
N PRO A 150 -31.18 -5.43 0.56
CA PRO A 150 -31.90 -4.19 0.83
C PRO A 150 -31.97 -3.90 2.33
N GLY A 151 -31.45 -2.74 2.74
CA GLY A 151 -31.43 -2.28 4.14
C GLY A 151 -30.03 -2.14 4.76
N ASN A 152 -28.99 -2.71 4.17
CA ASN A 152 -27.61 -2.64 4.68
C ASN A 152 -26.79 -1.46 4.14
N LEU A 153 -27.15 -0.91 2.97
CA LEU A 153 -26.50 0.28 2.41
C LEU A 153 -27.33 1.54 2.65
N PRO A 154 -26.69 2.68 2.98
CA PRO A 154 -27.40 3.95 3.02
C PRO A 154 -27.96 4.30 1.63
N PRO A 155 -29.16 4.90 1.55
CA PRO A 155 -29.84 5.18 0.27
C PRO A 155 -29.08 6.13 -0.66
N SER A 156 -28.09 6.88 -0.14
CA SER A 156 -27.18 7.74 -0.91
C SER A 156 -26.15 6.96 -1.74
N MET A 157 -25.97 5.66 -1.48
CA MET A 157 -24.98 4.79 -2.11
C MET A 157 -25.65 3.72 -2.98
N ASN A 158 -26.85 4.01 -3.49
CA ASN A 158 -27.53 3.13 -4.41
C ASN A 158 -26.91 3.33 -5.82
N PRO A 159 -26.20 2.33 -6.38
CA PRO A 159 -25.49 2.47 -7.67
C PRO A 159 -26.46 2.79 -8.81
N SER A 160 -27.73 2.41 -8.69
CA SER A 160 -28.79 2.78 -9.62
C SER A 160 -29.01 4.29 -9.73
N HIS A 161 -28.95 5.01 -8.60
CA HIS A 161 -29.10 6.46 -8.53
C HIS A 161 -27.81 7.20 -8.83
N LEU A 162 -26.65 6.64 -8.45
CA LEU A 162 -25.34 7.26 -8.67
C LEU A 162 -24.82 7.12 -10.11
N LEU A 163 -25.23 6.07 -10.83
CA LEU A 163 -24.82 5.79 -12.21
C LEU A 163 -25.95 5.99 -13.23
N GLY A 164 -27.13 6.48 -12.81
CA GLY A 164 -28.26 6.75 -13.71
C GLY A 164 -28.77 5.53 -14.47
N LEU A 165 -28.64 4.33 -13.88
CA LEU A 165 -28.97 3.07 -14.53
C LEU A 165 -30.49 2.87 -14.60
N ARG A 166 -30.99 2.54 -15.80
CA ARG A 166 -32.42 2.33 -16.08
C ARG A 166 -33.02 1.07 -15.42
N LYS A 167 -32.18 0.21 -14.81
CA LYS A 167 -32.56 -1.06 -14.18
C LYS A 167 -31.88 -1.24 -12.82
N ASN A 168 -32.53 -1.98 -11.91
CA ASN A 168 -31.92 -2.52 -10.70
C ASN A 168 -30.94 -3.63 -11.10
N ILE A 169 -29.66 -3.27 -11.27
CA ILE A 169 -28.57 -4.23 -11.52
C ILE A 169 -27.96 -4.61 -10.17
N SER A 170 -27.80 -5.91 -9.90
CA SER A 170 -27.04 -6.38 -8.74
C SER A 170 -25.54 -6.20 -8.98
N ILE A 171 -24.85 -5.58 -8.02
CA ILE A 171 -23.41 -5.31 -8.11
C ILE A 171 -22.64 -6.62 -8.26
N HIS A 172 -23.10 -7.68 -7.57
CA HIS A 172 -22.50 -9.01 -7.64
C HIS A 172 -22.53 -9.59 -9.07
N GLN A 173 -23.66 -9.53 -9.78
CA GLN A 173 -23.74 -10.04 -11.16
C GLN A 173 -22.92 -9.19 -12.12
N ALA A 174 -22.92 -7.86 -11.93
CA ALA A 174 -22.12 -6.97 -12.77
C ALA A 174 -20.62 -7.23 -12.62
N TYR A 175 -20.16 -7.40 -11.37
CA TYR A 175 -18.78 -7.75 -11.06
C TYR A 175 -18.38 -9.10 -11.67
N ARG A 176 -19.24 -10.13 -11.55
CA ARG A 176 -18.96 -11.47 -12.09
C ARG A 176 -18.83 -11.47 -13.61
N GLN A 177 -19.74 -10.79 -14.32
CA GLN A 177 -19.68 -10.70 -15.78
C GLN A 177 -18.44 -9.93 -16.26
N CYS A 178 -18.07 -8.84 -15.57
CA CYS A 178 -16.83 -8.12 -15.86
C CYS A 178 -15.59 -9.01 -15.59
N LYS A 179 -15.59 -9.80 -14.51
CA LYS A 179 -14.52 -10.77 -14.18
C LYS A 179 -14.38 -11.85 -15.27
N GLU A 180 -15.47 -12.23 -15.91
CA GLU A 180 -15.52 -13.19 -17.03
C GLU A 180 -15.15 -12.55 -18.39
N GLY A 181 -14.83 -11.24 -18.41
CA GLY A 181 -14.34 -10.53 -19.60
C GLY A 181 -15.44 -9.81 -20.40
N ALA A 182 -16.66 -9.70 -19.89
CA ALA A 182 -17.69 -8.89 -20.51
C ALA A 182 -17.34 -7.39 -20.44
N ALA A 183 -17.59 -6.67 -21.52
CA ALA A 183 -17.39 -5.23 -21.54
C ALA A 183 -18.40 -4.52 -20.62
N LEU A 184 -17.93 -3.51 -19.87
CA LEU A 184 -18.72 -2.81 -18.85
C LEU A 184 -20.05 -2.24 -19.40
N TRP A 185 -20.04 -1.70 -20.62
CA TRP A 185 -21.26 -1.15 -21.24
C TRP A 185 -22.31 -2.23 -21.56
N THR A 186 -21.89 -3.46 -21.89
CA THR A 186 -22.79 -4.59 -22.14
C THR A 186 -23.47 -5.05 -20.87
N VAL A 187 -22.79 -4.94 -19.72
CA VAL A 187 -23.27 -5.32 -18.40
C VAL A 187 -24.26 -4.30 -17.84
N LEU A 188 -24.11 -3.03 -18.21
CA LEU A 188 -24.87 -1.89 -17.67
C LEU A 188 -26.12 -1.50 -18.50
N GLN A 189 -26.38 -2.17 -19.63
CA GLN A 189 -27.49 -1.88 -20.58
C GLN A 189 -28.76 -2.70 -20.29
#